data_AF-A0A956YSK4-F1
#
_entry.id   AF-A0A956YSK4-F1
#
_cell.length_a   1.000
_cell.length_b   1.000
_cell.length_c   1.000
_cell.angle_alpha   90.00
_cell.angle_beta   90.00
_cell.angle_gamma   90.00
#
_symmetry.space_group_name_H-M   'P 1'
#
loop_
_entity.id
_entity.type
_entity.pdbx_description
1 polymer ?
#
loop_
_entity_poly.entity_id
_entity_poly.type
_entity_poly.pdbx_seq_one_letter_code
_entity_poly.pdbx_strand_id
1 'polypeptide(L)'
;MTRMKKALGLALILTLTLVLVVAPAAAQDGPTLNVGFAQEPDSMNGFYSSMAFAQWANDLVQASLWDVSDTLESVPVLAAEIPSVENGGISEDFMTYTIKLKPGLMWSDA
;
A
#
# COMPACT_ATOMS: atom_id res chain seq x y z
N MET A 1 32.78 -36.61 29.34
CA MET A 1 31.83 -36.66 28.20
C MET A 1 30.54 -35.84 28.41
N THR A 2 30.08 -35.63 29.65
CA THR A 2 28.76 -35.00 29.94
C THR A 2 28.73 -33.47 29.78
N ARG A 3 29.83 -32.75 30.06
CA ARG A 3 29.92 -31.29 29.86
C ARG A 3 29.99 -30.88 28.38
N MET A 4 30.71 -31.66 27.57
CA MET A 4 30.87 -31.41 26.13
C MET A 4 29.55 -31.61 25.37
N LYS A 5 28.75 -32.61 25.74
CA LYS A 5 27.40 -32.82 25.20
C LYS A 5 26.44 -31.67 25.53
N LYS A 6 26.54 -31.09 26.74
CA LYS A 6 25.72 -29.93 27.14
C LYS A 6 26.14 -28.65 26.42
N ALA A 7 27.44 -28.41 26.26
CA ALA A 7 27.95 -27.26 25.51
C ALA A 7 27.57 -27.32 24.02
N LEU A 8 27.64 -28.52 23.42
CA LEU A 8 27.23 -28.73 22.04
C LEU A 8 25.71 -28.55 21.84
N GLY A 9 24.89 -29.02 22.80
CA GLY A 9 23.46 -28.78 22.79
C GLY A 9 23.08 -27.30 22.93
N LEU A 10 23.79 -26.56 23.79
CA LEU A 10 23.55 -25.12 23.97
C LEU A 10 23.99 -24.32 22.74
N ALA A 11 25.12 -24.68 22.12
CA ALA A 11 25.58 -24.06 20.88
C ALA A 11 24.60 -24.31 19.73
N LEU A 12 24.02 -25.52 19.65
CA LEU A 12 23.01 -25.87 18.65
C LEU A 12 21.69 -25.10 18.85
N ILE A 13 21.27 -24.91 20.10
CA ILE A 13 20.07 -24.10 20.42
C ILE A 13 20.31 -22.63 20.07
N LEU A 14 21.51 -22.10 20.37
CA LEU A 14 21.87 -20.71 20.08
C LEU A 14 22.01 -20.43 18.58
N THR A 15 22.53 -21.39 17.80
CA THR A 15 22.55 -21.25 16.33
C THR A 15 21.16 -21.38 15.74
N LEU A 16 20.29 -22.25 16.27
CA LEU A 16 18.92 -22.38 15.80
C LEU A 16 18.08 -21.12 16.07
N THR A 17 18.24 -20.49 17.24
CA THR A 17 17.57 -19.22 17.55
C THR A 17 18.12 -18.06 16.73
N LEU A 18 19.42 -18.02 16.44
CA LEU A 18 19.99 -16.98 15.58
C LEU A 18 19.50 -17.09 14.13
N VAL A 19 19.30 -18.31 13.61
CA VAL A 19 18.72 -18.54 12.27
C VAL A 19 17.25 -18.08 12.20
N LEU A 20 16.48 -18.25 13.27
CA LEU A 20 15.09 -17.78 13.35
C LEU A 20 14.95 -16.25 13.45
N VAL A 21 15.95 -15.56 14.02
CA VAL A 21 15.94 -14.09 14.19
C VAL A 21 16.50 -13.35 12.96
N VAL A 22 17.41 -13.99 12.21
CA VAL A 22 18.14 -13.38 11.08
C VAL A 22 17.65 -13.88 9.71
N ALA A 23 16.74 -14.86 9.67
CA ALA A 23 16.08 -15.20 8.41
C ALA A 23 15.43 -13.92 7.85
N PRO A 24 15.82 -13.45 6.65
CA PRO A 24 15.02 -12.42 6.01
C PRO A 24 13.61 -12.99 5.95
N ALA A 25 12.60 -12.19 6.29
CA ALA A 25 11.25 -12.51 5.88
C ALA A 25 11.31 -12.58 4.35
N ALA A 26 11.56 -13.77 3.80
CA ALA A 26 11.49 -14.00 2.39
C ALA A 26 10.07 -13.61 2.02
N ALA A 27 9.93 -12.60 1.16
CA ALA A 27 8.64 -12.26 0.60
C ALA A 27 8.02 -13.57 0.10
N GLN A 28 6.78 -13.85 0.47
CA GLN A 28 6.08 -14.98 -0.14
C GLN A 28 6.00 -14.65 -1.63
N ASP A 29 6.81 -15.33 -2.44
CA ASP A 29 6.99 -15.10 -3.90
C ASP A 29 5.74 -15.50 -4.72
N GLY A 30 4.54 -15.21 -4.23
CA GLY A 30 3.29 -15.43 -4.94
C GLY A 30 2.88 -14.16 -5.69
N PRO A 31 2.70 -14.18 -7.03
CA PRO A 31 2.22 -13.02 -7.78
C PRO A 31 0.73 -12.70 -7.53
N THR A 32 0.04 -13.48 -6.71
CA THR A 32 -1.41 -13.41 -6.49
C THR A 32 -1.72 -13.03 -5.05
N LEU A 33 -2.50 -11.97 -4.89
CA LEU A 33 -3.12 -11.59 -3.63
C LEU A 33 -4.60 -12.00 -3.66
N ASN A 34 -5.05 -12.77 -2.67
CA ASN A 34 -6.46 -13.10 -2.48
C ASN A 34 -7.06 -12.19 -1.41
N VAL A 35 -8.02 -11.35 -1.79
CA VAL A 35 -8.74 -10.45 -0.87
C VAL A 35 -10.18 -10.92 -0.74
N GLY A 36 -10.61 -11.24 0.48
CA GLY A 36 -11.99 -11.65 0.76
C GLY A 36 -12.83 -10.48 1.28
N PHE A 37 -14.03 -10.29 0.72
CA PHE A 37 -15.01 -9.34 1.23
C PHE A 37 -16.13 -10.06 1.97
N ALA A 38 -16.58 -9.48 3.09
CA ALA A 38 -17.64 -10.06 3.90
C ALA A 38 -19.04 -9.90 3.28
N GLN A 39 -19.19 -8.97 2.34
CA GLN A 39 -20.43 -8.72 1.58
C GLN A 39 -20.08 -8.49 0.11
N GLU A 40 -21.03 -8.82 -0.77
CA GLU A 40 -20.93 -8.55 -2.20
C GLU A 40 -21.01 -7.04 -2.47
N PRO A 41 -20.10 -6.44 -3.26
CA PRO A 41 -20.24 -5.09 -3.76
C PRO A 41 -21.55 -4.88 -4.52
N ASP A 42 -22.28 -3.81 -4.20
CA ASP A 42 -23.55 -3.48 -4.87
C ASP A 42 -23.37 -2.84 -6.26
N SER A 43 -22.23 -2.19 -6.52
CA SER A 43 -21.89 -1.57 -7.80
C SER A 43 -20.37 -1.42 -7.97
N MET A 44 -19.88 -1.64 -9.19
CA MET A 44 -18.50 -1.34 -9.59
C MET A 44 -18.33 0.07 -10.18
N ASN A 45 -19.36 0.92 -10.08
CA ASN A 45 -19.24 2.35 -10.34
C ASN A 45 -19.35 3.10 -9.00
N GLY A 46 -18.20 3.60 -8.53
CA GLY A 46 -18.09 4.31 -7.26
C GLY A 46 -19.02 5.52 -7.09
N PHE A 47 -19.49 6.15 -8.19
CA PHE A 47 -20.44 7.27 -8.09
C PHE A 47 -21.87 6.84 -7.70
N TYR A 48 -22.19 5.55 -7.80
CA TYR A 48 -23.52 5.01 -7.52
C TYR A 48 -23.57 4.13 -6.28
N SER A 49 -22.50 4.08 -5.47
CA SER A 49 -22.47 3.31 -4.24
C SER A 49 -22.05 4.17 -3.05
N SER A 50 -22.61 3.88 -1.88
CA SER A 50 -22.13 4.35 -0.58
C SER A 50 -21.64 3.19 0.30
N MET A 51 -21.53 1.99 -0.27
CA MET A 51 -21.12 0.77 0.42
C MET A 51 -19.60 0.70 0.52
N ALA A 52 -19.08 0.43 1.73
CA ALA A 52 -17.64 0.32 1.95
C ALA A 52 -16.97 -0.78 1.10
N PHE A 53 -17.59 -1.95 0.96
CA PHE A 53 -17.03 -3.05 0.17
C PHE A 53 -16.97 -2.72 -1.33
N ALA A 54 -17.93 -1.96 -1.85
CA ALA A 54 -17.90 -1.47 -3.22
C ALA A 54 -16.82 -0.42 -3.43
N GLN A 55 -16.65 0.49 -2.46
CA GLN A 55 -15.55 1.47 -2.52
C GLN A 55 -14.19 0.76 -2.53
N TRP A 56 -13.96 -0.19 -1.63
CA TRP A 56 -12.71 -0.95 -1.58
C TRP A 56 -12.46 -1.77 -2.85
N ALA A 57 -13.50 -2.32 -3.47
CA ALA A 57 -13.38 -3.00 -4.76
C ALA A 57 -13.00 -2.02 -5.89
N ASN A 58 -13.58 -0.81 -5.89
CA ASN A 58 -13.26 0.24 -6.86
C ASN A 58 -11.80 0.71 -6.70
N ASP A 59 -11.31 0.88 -5.47
CA ASP A 59 -9.94 1.33 -5.18
C ASP A 59 -8.87 0.36 -5.74
N LEU A 60 -9.22 -0.90 -6.05
CA LEU A 60 -8.32 -1.88 -6.68
C LEU A 60 -8.17 -1.70 -8.20
N VAL A 61 -9.15 -1.05 -8.86
CA VAL A 61 -9.23 -0.96 -10.33
C VAL A 61 -9.30 0.47 -10.86
N GLN A 62 -9.50 1.45 -9.98
CA GLN A 62 -9.48 2.88 -10.26
C GLN A 62 -8.34 3.54 -9.49
N ALA A 63 -7.72 4.55 -10.10
CA ALA A 63 -6.69 5.34 -9.46
C ALA A 63 -7.22 6.74 -9.09
N SER A 64 -6.93 7.19 -7.87
CA SER A 64 -7.26 8.54 -7.38
C SER A 64 -6.23 9.57 -7.86
N LEU A 65 -6.50 10.86 -7.63
CA LEU A 65 -5.46 11.89 -7.85
C LEU A 65 -4.32 11.75 -6.83
N TRP A 66 -4.66 11.49 -5.57
CA TRP A 66 -3.76 11.21 -4.46
C TRP A 66 -4.50 10.39 -3.41
N ASP A 67 -3.74 9.67 -2.60
CA ASP A 67 -4.23 8.86 -1.48
C ASP A 67 -3.71 9.41 -0.14
N VAL A 68 -4.10 8.76 0.95
CA VAL A 68 -3.62 9.03 2.30
C VAL A 68 -2.82 7.82 2.80
N SER A 69 -1.59 8.05 3.24
CA SER A 69 -0.71 7.01 3.80
C SER A 69 -1.18 6.53 5.17
N ASP A 70 -0.52 5.48 5.67
CA ASP A 70 -0.64 5.00 7.05
C ASP A 70 -0.19 6.04 8.09
N THR A 71 0.67 6.98 7.70
CA THR A 71 1.09 8.15 8.49
C THR A 71 0.12 9.34 8.40
N LEU A 72 -1.01 9.19 7.70
CA LEU A 72 -2.00 10.24 7.46
C LEU A 72 -1.48 11.42 6.60
N GLU A 73 -0.50 11.15 5.75
CA GLU A 73 0.04 12.13 4.82
C GLU A 73 -0.57 11.94 3.42
N SER A 74 -0.81 13.03 2.69
CA SER A 74 -1.28 12.93 1.30
C SER A 74 -0.15 12.49 0.37
N VAL A 75 -0.39 11.45 -0.44
CA VAL A 75 0.61 10.85 -1.34
C VAL A 75 0.10 10.89 -2.78
N PRO A 76 0.87 11.44 -3.74
CA PRO A 76 0.43 11.61 -5.13
C PRO A 76 0.31 10.28 -5.89
N VAL A 77 -0.84 10.04 -6.52
CA VAL A 77 -1.14 8.83 -7.33
C VAL A 77 -1.16 9.17 -8.82
N LEU A 78 -2.22 9.79 -9.34
CA LEU A 78 -2.25 10.31 -10.72
C LEU A 78 -1.70 11.73 -10.82
N ALA A 79 -1.83 12.53 -9.75
CA ALA A 79 -1.21 13.84 -9.66
C ALA A 79 0.32 13.72 -9.62
N ALA A 80 1.03 14.67 -10.23
CA ALA A 80 2.49 14.73 -10.21
C ALA A 80 3.04 15.19 -8.86
N GLU A 81 2.28 16.04 -8.15
CA GLU A 81 2.57 16.57 -6.82
C GLU A 81 1.27 16.92 -6.10
N ILE A 82 1.29 17.00 -4.76
CA ILE A 82 0.14 17.46 -3.98
C ILE A 82 0.02 18.99 -4.18
N PRO A 83 -1.14 19.52 -4.60
CA PRO A 83 -1.30 20.95 -4.81
C PRO A 83 -1.19 21.69 -3.47
N SER A 84 -0.44 22.79 -3.47
CA SER A 84 -0.27 23.68 -2.33
C SER A 84 -0.26 25.14 -2.80
N VAL A 85 -0.31 26.09 -1.86
CA VAL A 85 -0.16 27.51 -2.21
C VAL A 85 1.27 27.79 -2.66
N GLU A 86 2.26 27.20 -1.98
CA GLU A 86 3.68 27.40 -2.22
C GLU A 86 4.13 26.91 -3.60
N ASN A 87 3.55 25.81 -4.10
CA ASN A 87 3.85 25.29 -5.43
C ASN A 87 2.93 25.85 -6.54
N GLY A 88 2.04 26.79 -6.19
CA GLY A 88 1.07 27.41 -7.09
C GLY A 88 -0.05 26.48 -7.56
N GLY A 89 -0.20 25.30 -6.95
CA GLY A 89 -1.30 24.39 -7.20
C GLY A 89 -2.63 24.86 -6.57
N ILE A 90 -2.57 25.76 -5.58
CA ILE A 90 -3.72 26.42 -4.95
C ILE A 90 -3.49 27.92 -4.99
N SER A 91 -4.49 28.71 -5.42
CA SER A 91 -4.40 30.18 -5.36
C SER A 91 -4.42 30.70 -3.92
N GLU A 92 -3.85 31.89 -3.68
CA GLU A 92 -3.79 32.52 -2.34
C GLU A 92 -5.19 32.75 -1.73
N ASP A 93 -6.22 32.90 -2.56
CA ASP A 93 -7.62 33.02 -2.14
C ASP A 93 -8.35 31.69 -1.94
N PHE A 94 -7.66 30.56 -2.19
CA PHE A 94 -8.19 29.18 -2.12
C PHE A 94 -9.39 28.89 -3.04
N MET A 95 -9.61 29.71 -4.07
CA MET A 95 -10.73 29.55 -5.00
C MET A 95 -10.35 28.84 -6.30
N THR A 96 -9.06 28.68 -6.57
CA THR A 96 -8.55 28.02 -7.77
C THR A 96 -7.58 26.91 -7.41
N TYR A 97 -7.83 25.71 -7.92
CA TYR A 97 -6.98 24.53 -7.75
C TYR A 97 -6.47 24.08 -9.13
N THR A 98 -5.16 24.08 -9.31
CA THR A 98 -4.49 23.62 -10.52
C THR A 98 -3.74 22.32 -10.21
N ILE A 99 -4.26 21.21 -10.73
CA ILE A 99 -3.70 19.87 -10.51
C ILE A 99 -2.87 19.47 -11.72
N LYS A 100 -1.57 19.22 -11.51
CA LYS A 100 -0.68 18.70 -12.55
C LYS A 100 -0.74 17.18 -12.53
N LEU A 101 -1.02 16.55 -13.68
CA LEU A 101 -1.03 15.09 -13.82
C LEU A 101 0.36 14.56 -14.20
N LYS A 102 0.67 13.32 -13.81
CA LYS A 102 1.88 12.63 -14.27
C LYS A 102 1.86 12.48 -15.80
N PRO A 103 3.03 12.57 -16.48
CA PRO A 103 3.09 12.35 -17.92
C PRO A 103 2.87 10.87 -18.27
N GLY A 104 2.25 10.60 -19.42
CA GLY A 104 2.10 9.24 -19.95
C GLY A 104 1.08 8.37 -19.22
N LEU A 105 0.15 8.96 -18.45
CA LEU A 105 -1.00 8.23 -17.90
C LEU A 105 -1.84 7.65 -19.04
N MET A 106 -2.21 6.38 -18.88
CA MET A 106 -3.01 5.62 -19.83
C MET A 106 -4.19 4.98 -19.09
N TRP A 107 -5.30 4.83 -19.79
CA TRP A 107 -6.38 3.96 -19.36
C TRP A 107 -6.03 2.50 -19.65
N SER A 108 -6.77 1.57 -19.06
CA SER A 108 -6.51 0.14 -19.21
C SER A 108 -6.73 -0.41 -20.62
N ASP A 109 -7.39 0.35 -21.49
CA ASP A 109 -7.74 -0.01 -22.87
C ASP A 109 -6.90 0.71 -23.94
N ALA A 110 -5.94 1.55 -23.51
CA ALA A 110 -5.11 2.36 -24.40
C ALA A 110 -3.95 1.58 -25.04
#